data_AF-A0A951BBY3-F1
#
_entry.id   AF-A0A951BBY3-F1
#
_cell.length_a   1.000
_cell.length_b   1.000
_cell.length_c   1.000
_cell.angle_alpha   90.00
_cell.angle_beta   90.00
_cell.angle_gamma   90.00
#
_symmetry.space_group_name_H-M   'P 1'
#
loop_
_entity.id
_entity.type
_entity.pdbx_description
1 polymer ?
#
loop_
_entity_poly.entity_id
_entity_poly.type
_entity_poly.pdbx_seq_one_letter_code
_entity_poly.pdbx_strand_id
1 'polypeptide(L)'
;MLTQTVAPAFSETSAAPVVKTATPIQHVIVIIGENRTFDHVFATYVPKSGETVDNLLSKKIIDADGKPGVNFPESYQYSARDTASMKYRINPPDKSLYANLPAPLAGGPTTPYITDINVAKAVETDLPDDYYQFLISGGTGLKAHTPDTRIPNVNNLPPGPFQLTSESLPYNAYAASPVHRFYQMWQQLDCAVNHATAANPTGCLSDLFPWVEVTVGAGSNGKPQAAGFNNQSTGEGSTAMAFYNVQKGDAPYFKYLADNYAMSDNFHQSVQGGTGANHVMLGTGDAIYFSDGKGHPATPPHNELVAAGSKNAGVVDEIENPNAQPGTNNFYTEDGYGGGSYGSPSFGGGTYSNCADTSQPGVASVRNYLWELGVKSRCKWGGYYYLLNNYNPGYFGDGSNAFTDNNDNNTVFTIPPSSVRNIGDALLEKNVSFAYYGGDFNR
;
A
#
# COMPACT_ATOMS: atom_id res chain seq x y z
N MET A 1 -27.77 47.51 30.86
CA MET A 1 -28.41 47.21 29.56
C MET A 1 -27.90 45.86 29.13
N LEU A 2 -28.77 44.85 29.09
CA LEU A 2 -28.45 43.52 28.58
C LEU A 2 -28.32 43.60 27.05
N THR A 3 -27.18 43.18 26.51
CA THR A 3 -27.04 42.88 25.08
C THR A 3 -27.17 41.37 24.91
N GLN A 4 -28.34 40.95 24.42
CA GLN A 4 -28.60 39.59 23.92
C GLN A 4 -27.68 39.30 22.74
N THR A 5 -26.80 38.33 22.89
CA THR A 5 -26.17 37.63 21.78
C THR A 5 -27.19 36.66 21.20
N VAL A 6 -27.64 36.95 19.98
CA VAL A 6 -28.49 36.06 19.18
C VAL A 6 -27.62 34.88 18.73
N ALA A 7 -27.90 33.69 19.24
CA ALA A 7 -27.37 32.46 18.68
C ALA A 7 -27.87 32.31 17.23
N PRO A 8 -27.03 31.85 16.27
CA PRO A 8 -27.52 31.56 14.95
C PRO A 8 -28.51 30.41 15.06
N ALA A 9 -29.77 30.69 14.71
CA ALA A 9 -30.75 29.65 14.50
C ALA A 9 -30.23 28.78 13.36
N PHE A 10 -29.90 27.53 13.65
CA PHE A 10 -29.90 26.49 12.63
C PHE A 10 -31.33 26.44 12.09
N SER A 11 -31.53 27.08 10.95
CA SER A 11 -32.70 26.79 10.13
C SER A 11 -32.66 25.29 9.91
N GLU A 12 -33.68 24.58 10.37
CA GLU A 12 -34.01 23.27 9.83
C GLU A 12 -34.06 23.44 8.32
N THR A 13 -32.98 23.02 7.66
CA THR A 13 -32.94 22.93 6.22
C THR A 13 -34.03 21.96 5.85
N SER A 14 -35.02 22.47 5.11
CA SER A 14 -35.94 21.70 4.26
C SER A 14 -35.38 20.31 4.02
N ALA A 15 -36.03 19.28 4.59
CA ALA A 15 -35.66 17.89 4.39
C ALA A 15 -35.28 17.71 2.92
N ALA A 16 -34.00 17.38 2.67
CA ALA A 16 -33.54 17.10 1.31
C ALA A 16 -34.54 16.12 0.70
N PRO A 17 -35.01 16.35 -0.54
CA PRO A 17 -36.04 15.51 -1.13
C PRO A 17 -35.61 14.06 -0.98
N VAL A 18 -36.40 13.26 -0.25
CA VAL A 18 -36.08 11.86 0.03
C VAL A 18 -35.96 11.16 -1.31
N VAL A 19 -34.73 10.93 -1.74
CA VAL A 19 -34.44 10.20 -2.98
C VAL A 19 -34.99 8.81 -2.77
N LYS A 20 -36.01 8.44 -3.55
CA LYS A 20 -36.63 7.11 -3.44
C LYS A 20 -35.62 6.07 -3.91
N THR A 21 -35.05 5.34 -2.96
CA THR A 21 -34.09 4.26 -3.23
C THR A 21 -34.82 2.98 -3.64
N ALA A 22 -34.17 2.15 -4.47
CA ALA A 22 -34.72 0.87 -4.89
C ALA A 22 -34.71 -0.18 -3.76
N THR A 23 -33.82 -0.01 -2.79
CA THR A 23 -33.70 -0.80 -1.58
C THR A 23 -33.88 0.11 -0.35
N PRO A 24 -33.99 -0.44 0.87
CA PRO A 24 -34.00 0.39 2.09
C PRO A 24 -32.70 1.18 2.35
N ILE A 25 -31.61 0.95 1.59
CA ILE A 25 -30.32 1.62 1.79
C ILE A 25 -30.41 3.05 1.24
N GLN A 26 -30.19 4.04 2.09
CA GLN A 26 -30.21 5.47 1.74
C GLN A 26 -28.82 6.09 1.60
N HIS A 27 -27.84 5.58 2.33
CA HIS A 27 -26.47 6.08 2.37
C HIS A 27 -25.48 4.92 2.33
N VAL A 28 -24.34 5.14 1.67
CA VAL A 28 -23.22 4.20 1.65
C VAL A 28 -21.96 4.97 2.04
N ILE A 29 -21.24 4.44 3.02
CA ILE A 29 -19.93 4.95 3.45
C ILE A 29 -18.92 3.86 3.17
N VAL A 30 -17.84 4.20 2.47
CA VAL A 30 -16.73 3.28 2.16
C VAL A 30 -15.50 3.78 2.89
N ILE A 31 -14.95 2.92 3.76
CA ILE A 31 -13.71 3.17 4.49
C ILE A 31 -12.66 2.21 3.96
N ILE A 32 -11.52 2.75 3.52
CA ILE A 32 -10.45 1.96 2.91
C ILE A 32 -9.25 2.03 3.85
N GLY A 33 -8.93 0.89 4.46
CA GLY A 33 -7.69 0.75 5.24
C GLY A 33 -6.51 0.42 4.33
N GLU A 34 -5.34 0.98 4.66
CA GLU A 34 -4.10 0.76 3.91
C GLU A 34 -3.16 -0.20 4.64
N ASN A 35 -2.27 -0.85 3.90
CA ASN A 35 -1.06 -1.54 4.41
C ASN A 35 -1.29 -2.73 5.35
N ARG A 36 -2.52 -3.24 5.45
CA ARG A 36 -2.87 -4.41 6.27
C ARG A 36 -3.72 -5.37 5.44
N THR A 37 -3.23 -6.60 5.25
CA THR A 37 -3.97 -7.67 4.57
C THR A 37 -5.01 -8.30 5.50
N PHE A 38 -5.86 -9.16 4.94
CA PHE A 38 -6.82 -9.95 5.74
C PHE A 38 -6.13 -10.75 6.84
N ASP A 39 -5.11 -11.55 6.50
CA ASP A 39 -4.35 -12.33 7.49
C ASP A 39 -3.62 -11.44 8.50
N HIS A 40 -3.20 -10.23 8.11
CA HIS A 40 -2.58 -9.31 9.05
C HIS A 40 -3.51 -8.93 10.20
N VAL A 41 -4.82 -8.79 9.94
CA VAL A 41 -5.80 -8.39 10.97
C VAL A 41 -6.51 -9.60 11.58
N PHE A 42 -6.91 -10.56 10.75
CA PHE A 42 -7.81 -11.66 11.13
C PHE A 42 -7.11 -13.03 11.19
N ALA A 43 -5.78 -13.09 11.27
CA ALA A 43 -4.99 -14.34 11.37
C ALA A 43 -5.56 -15.34 12.40
N THR A 44 -6.00 -14.84 13.57
CA THR A 44 -6.51 -15.66 14.66
C THR A 44 -8.03 -15.60 14.83
N TYR A 45 -8.76 -15.00 13.90
CA TYR A 45 -10.22 -14.88 14.01
C TYR A 45 -10.90 -16.25 14.03
N VAL A 46 -11.91 -16.41 14.89
CA VAL A 46 -12.78 -17.58 14.97
C VAL A 46 -14.20 -17.11 14.68
N PRO A 47 -14.85 -17.59 13.59
CA PRO A 47 -16.17 -17.14 13.18
C PRO A 47 -17.26 -17.70 14.10
N LYS A 48 -18.48 -17.15 14.01
CA LYS A 48 -19.62 -17.66 14.79
C LYS A 48 -20.05 -19.03 14.27
N SER A 49 -20.87 -19.73 15.07
CA SER A 49 -21.36 -21.06 14.70
C SER A 49 -22.13 -21.02 13.37
N GLY A 50 -21.74 -21.88 12.44
CA GLY A 50 -22.34 -21.97 11.10
C GLY A 50 -21.60 -21.18 10.01
N GLU A 51 -20.59 -20.39 10.38
CA GLU A 51 -19.74 -19.64 9.47
C GLU A 51 -18.36 -20.30 9.33
N THR A 52 -17.61 -19.89 8.30
CA THR A 52 -16.24 -20.37 8.03
C THR A 52 -15.32 -19.20 7.72
N VAL A 53 -14.03 -19.40 7.95
CA VAL A 53 -12.98 -18.44 7.57
C VAL A 53 -11.73 -19.21 7.11
N ASP A 54 -11.08 -18.71 6.07
CA ASP A 54 -9.77 -19.18 5.61
C ASP A 54 -8.67 -18.20 6.08
N ASN A 55 -8.05 -18.50 7.23
CA ASN A 55 -6.99 -17.69 7.83
C ASN A 55 -5.85 -18.56 8.39
N LEU A 56 -4.78 -17.93 8.88
CA LEU A 56 -3.62 -18.65 9.43
C LEU A 56 -4.01 -19.68 10.53
N LEU A 57 -4.96 -19.34 11.40
CA LEU A 57 -5.42 -20.23 12.47
C LEU A 57 -6.24 -21.42 11.95
N SER A 58 -7.20 -21.20 11.04
CA SER A 58 -8.03 -22.28 10.49
C SER A 58 -7.21 -23.25 9.64
N LYS A 59 -6.14 -22.75 9.02
CA LYS A 59 -5.09 -23.54 8.32
C LYS A 59 -4.11 -24.26 9.26
N LYS A 60 -4.17 -24.00 10.57
CA LYS A 60 -3.23 -24.52 11.59
C LYS A 60 -1.78 -24.13 11.34
N ILE A 61 -1.55 -23.02 10.61
CA ILE A 61 -0.23 -22.41 10.44
C ILE A 61 0.21 -21.80 11.77
N ILE A 62 -0.73 -21.19 12.50
CA ILE A 62 -0.53 -20.72 13.88
C ILE A 62 -1.56 -21.36 14.81
N ASP A 63 -1.30 -21.31 16.12
CA ASP A 63 -2.29 -21.59 17.17
C ASP A 63 -2.99 -20.30 17.65
N ALA A 64 -3.97 -20.45 18.56
CA ALA A 64 -4.72 -19.31 19.12
C ALA A 64 -3.83 -18.34 19.93
N ASP A 65 -2.69 -18.83 20.42
CA ASP A 65 -1.69 -18.03 21.11
C ASP A 65 -0.79 -17.23 20.18
N GLY A 66 -0.88 -17.45 18.86
CA GLY A 66 -0.04 -16.85 17.83
C GLY A 66 1.30 -17.55 17.63
N LYS A 67 1.47 -18.77 18.17
CA LYS A 67 2.70 -19.56 18.02
C LYS A 67 2.62 -20.46 16.77
N PRO A 68 3.76 -20.91 16.22
CA PRO A 68 3.79 -21.88 15.13
C PRO A 68 2.94 -23.12 15.41
N GLY A 69 1.99 -23.41 14.51
CA GLY A 69 1.15 -24.59 14.53
C GLY A 69 1.74 -25.76 13.74
N VAL A 70 0.98 -26.85 13.63
CA VAL A 70 1.41 -28.08 12.95
C VAL A 70 1.66 -27.89 11.45
N ASN A 71 0.97 -26.92 10.82
CA ASN A 71 1.11 -26.60 9.41
C ASN A 71 1.97 -25.34 9.18
N PHE A 72 2.70 -24.85 10.17
CA PHE A 72 3.60 -23.71 10.01
C PHE A 72 4.55 -23.81 8.79
N PRO A 73 5.09 -24.99 8.41
CA PRO A 73 5.90 -25.15 7.21
C PRO A 73 5.23 -24.72 5.89
N GLU A 74 3.90 -24.65 5.82
CA GLU A 74 3.17 -24.15 4.64
C GLU A 74 3.36 -22.65 4.42
N SER A 75 3.85 -21.93 5.43
CA SER A 75 4.07 -20.48 5.41
C SER A 75 5.55 -20.08 5.34
N TYR A 76 6.43 -21.07 5.10
CA TYR A 76 7.86 -20.84 5.07
C TYR A 76 8.25 -19.78 4.05
N GLN A 77 9.16 -18.90 4.45
CA GLN A 77 9.69 -17.82 3.62
C GLN A 77 11.12 -18.13 3.19
N TYR A 78 11.47 -17.69 1.98
CA TYR A 78 12.74 -17.97 1.33
C TYR A 78 13.45 -16.69 0.92
N SER A 79 14.79 -16.76 0.91
CA SER A 79 15.62 -15.85 0.11
C SER A 79 15.72 -16.38 -1.32
N ALA A 80 15.96 -15.50 -2.30
CA ALA A 80 16.14 -15.86 -3.70
C ALA A 80 17.26 -15.05 -4.37
N ARG A 81 17.43 -15.24 -5.69
CA ARG A 81 18.40 -14.50 -6.50
C ARG A 81 17.79 -13.95 -7.78
N ASP A 82 17.93 -12.65 -8.00
CA ASP A 82 17.61 -11.97 -9.26
C ASP A 82 18.72 -10.93 -9.56
N THR A 83 19.43 -11.10 -10.68
CA THR A 83 20.56 -10.25 -11.05
C THR A 83 20.31 -9.51 -12.36
N ALA A 84 21.09 -8.46 -12.63
CA ALA A 84 21.01 -7.69 -13.88
C ALA A 84 20.99 -8.57 -15.14
N SER A 85 21.78 -9.65 -15.15
CA SER A 85 21.85 -10.62 -16.26
C SER A 85 20.63 -11.51 -16.39
N MET A 86 19.92 -11.78 -15.29
CA MET A 86 18.69 -12.57 -15.28
C MET A 86 17.50 -11.77 -15.81
N LYS A 87 17.55 -10.43 -15.68
CA LYS A 87 16.41 -9.51 -15.79
C LYS A 87 15.33 -9.85 -14.76
N TYR A 88 14.42 -8.92 -14.52
CA TYR A 88 13.35 -9.10 -13.54
C TYR A 88 12.54 -10.40 -13.74
N ARG A 89 12.40 -11.19 -12.68
CA ARG A 89 11.58 -12.41 -12.61
C ARG A 89 10.53 -12.29 -11.53
N ILE A 90 9.27 -12.57 -11.88
CA ILE A 90 8.20 -12.75 -10.87
C ILE A 90 8.41 -14.03 -10.03
N ASN A 91 9.10 -15.03 -10.59
CA ASN A 91 9.48 -16.28 -9.94
C ASN A 91 11.01 -16.44 -10.02
N PRO A 92 11.77 -15.82 -9.11
CA PRO A 92 13.24 -15.88 -9.12
C PRO A 92 13.76 -17.25 -8.62
N PRO A 93 14.89 -17.73 -9.17
CA PRO A 93 15.48 -19.02 -8.80
C PRO A 93 16.30 -18.95 -7.49
N ASP A 94 17.06 -20.03 -7.23
CA ASP A 94 18.06 -20.14 -6.16
C ASP A 94 17.48 -19.92 -4.76
N LYS A 95 16.27 -20.43 -4.51
CA LYS A 95 15.57 -20.26 -3.25
C LYS A 95 16.25 -21.00 -2.10
N SER A 96 16.40 -20.31 -0.97
CA SER A 96 16.94 -20.88 0.26
C SER A 96 16.07 -20.48 1.46
N LEU A 97 15.63 -21.49 2.22
CA LEU A 97 14.80 -21.30 3.42
C LEU A 97 15.56 -20.45 4.43
N TYR A 98 14.89 -19.44 4.98
CA TYR A 98 15.45 -18.69 6.10
C TYR A 98 15.62 -19.60 7.32
N ALA A 99 16.80 -19.60 7.94
CA ALA A 99 16.99 -20.23 9.25
C ALA A 99 16.22 -19.45 10.33
N ASN A 100 16.34 -18.13 10.27
CA ASN A 100 15.55 -17.15 11.00
C ASN A 100 15.18 -16.03 10.04
N LEU A 101 14.02 -15.41 10.22
CA LEU A 101 13.67 -14.22 9.46
C LEU A 101 14.67 -13.08 9.72
N PRO A 102 14.96 -12.24 8.72
CA PRO A 102 15.47 -10.91 8.95
C PRO A 102 14.63 -10.17 10.00
N ALA A 103 15.27 -9.54 10.97
CA ALA A 103 14.56 -8.81 12.02
C ALA A 103 13.66 -7.71 11.40
N PRO A 104 12.34 -7.66 11.69
CA PRO A 104 11.51 -6.51 11.35
C PRO A 104 12.05 -5.27 12.07
N LEU A 105 12.02 -4.13 11.40
CA LEU A 105 12.60 -2.90 11.93
C LEU A 105 11.52 -1.96 12.47
N ALA A 106 11.90 -1.09 13.41
CA ALA A 106 11.03 -0.08 13.95
C ALA A 106 10.71 0.98 12.88
N GLY A 107 9.43 1.07 12.53
CA GLY A 107 8.88 2.14 11.70
C GLY A 107 8.06 3.14 12.52
N GLY A 108 7.80 4.31 11.94
CA GLY A 108 7.12 5.40 12.64
C GLY A 108 8.03 6.16 13.62
N PRO A 109 7.49 7.17 14.33
CA PRO A 109 8.30 8.07 15.13
C PRO A 109 8.66 7.49 16.50
N THR A 110 9.83 7.84 17.03
CA THR A 110 10.27 7.47 18.38
C THR A 110 9.30 7.96 19.46
N THR A 111 8.80 9.19 19.30
CA THR A 111 7.74 9.77 20.12
C THR A 111 6.50 10.00 19.28
N PRO A 112 5.28 9.96 19.82
CA PRO A 112 4.07 10.33 19.07
C PRO A 112 4.21 11.72 18.42
N TYR A 113 3.63 11.93 17.24
CA TYR A 113 3.68 13.21 16.52
C TYR A 113 3.00 14.35 17.30
N ILE A 114 1.93 14.02 18.03
CA ILE A 114 1.27 14.92 18.98
C ILE A 114 1.50 14.35 20.36
N THR A 115 1.95 15.16 21.31
CA THR A 115 2.26 14.70 22.68
C THR A 115 1.39 15.38 23.75
N ASP A 116 0.58 16.36 23.36
CA ASP A 116 -0.31 17.12 24.24
C ASP A 116 -1.76 16.95 23.78
N ILE A 117 -2.64 16.56 24.72
CA ILE A 117 -4.06 16.33 24.45
C ILE A 117 -4.80 17.61 24.03
N ASN A 118 -4.37 18.78 24.50
CA ASN A 118 -4.95 20.06 24.10
C ASN A 118 -4.61 20.38 22.64
N VAL A 119 -3.41 20.03 22.21
CA VAL A 119 -3.02 20.13 20.79
C VAL A 119 -3.84 19.14 19.96
N ALA A 120 -4.00 17.90 20.42
CA ALA A 120 -4.84 16.91 19.74
C ALA A 120 -6.29 17.42 19.53
N LYS A 121 -6.91 17.96 20.59
CA LYS A 121 -8.27 18.55 20.53
C LYS A 121 -8.37 19.83 19.68
N ALA A 122 -7.24 20.51 19.44
CA ALA A 122 -7.22 21.70 18.60
C ALA A 122 -7.05 21.38 17.11
N VAL A 123 -6.39 20.27 16.77
CA VAL A 123 -6.17 19.85 15.36
C VAL A 123 -7.26 18.92 14.84
N GLU A 124 -7.86 18.12 15.71
CA GLU A 124 -8.96 17.22 15.42
C GLU A 124 -10.08 17.60 16.39
N THR A 125 -11.20 18.11 15.90
CA THR A 125 -12.26 18.68 16.75
C THR A 125 -13.47 17.78 16.91
N ASP A 126 -13.59 16.74 16.08
CA ASP A 126 -14.83 16.00 15.90
C ASP A 126 -14.72 14.55 16.41
N LEU A 127 -13.60 14.19 17.02
CA LEU A 127 -13.46 12.91 17.71
C LEU A 127 -14.21 12.89 19.04
N PRO A 128 -14.83 11.74 19.40
CA PRO A 128 -15.28 11.50 20.76
C PRO A 128 -14.14 11.65 21.78
N ASP A 129 -14.47 12.12 22.99
CA ASP A 129 -13.48 12.45 24.03
C ASP A 129 -12.54 11.28 24.38
N ASP A 130 -13.05 10.05 24.30
CA ASP A 130 -12.35 8.80 24.56
C ASP A 130 -11.56 8.27 23.35
N TYR A 131 -11.33 9.07 22.30
CA TYR A 131 -10.44 8.71 21.19
C TYR A 131 -9.15 9.57 21.17
N TYR A 132 -9.15 10.74 21.80
CA TYR A 132 -7.99 11.64 21.79
C TYR A 132 -6.73 11.01 22.38
N GLN A 133 -6.84 10.07 23.33
CA GLN A 133 -5.65 9.41 23.87
C GLN A 133 -4.87 8.60 22.81
N PHE A 134 -5.54 8.13 21.75
CA PHE A 134 -4.87 7.39 20.69
C PHE A 134 -3.98 8.29 19.83
N LEU A 135 -4.35 9.56 19.64
CA LEU A 135 -3.55 10.55 18.90
C LEU A 135 -2.24 10.91 19.60
N ILE A 136 -2.19 10.80 20.93
CA ILE A 136 -1.03 11.19 21.75
C ILE A 136 -0.17 10.03 22.24
N SER A 137 -0.38 8.83 21.68
CA SER A 137 0.25 7.59 22.14
C SER A 137 0.95 6.85 20.99
N GLY A 138 1.55 5.71 21.31
CA GLY A 138 2.02 4.75 20.31
C GLY A 138 3.42 4.95 19.76
N GLY A 139 4.14 6.02 20.14
CA GLY A 139 5.53 6.25 19.75
C GLY A 139 6.42 5.05 20.04
N THR A 140 7.40 4.79 19.19
CA THR A 140 8.13 3.52 19.24
C THR A 140 9.10 3.39 20.40
N GLY A 141 9.61 4.50 20.91
CA GLY A 141 10.75 4.51 21.85
C GLY A 141 12.07 4.01 21.23
N LEU A 142 12.07 3.70 19.93
CA LEU A 142 13.23 3.15 19.22
C LEU A 142 13.72 4.11 18.13
N LYS A 143 14.98 3.92 17.73
CA LYS A 143 15.52 4.57 16.54
C LYS A 143 14.90 3.91 15.30
N ALA A 144 14.38 4.72 14.37
CA ALA A 144 13.87 4.22 13.10
C ALA A 144 14.92 3.37 12.35
N HIS A 145 14.44 2.36 11.62
CA HIS A 145 15.25 1.44 10.80
C HIS A 145 16.28 0.62 11.60
N THR A 146 15.96 0.33 12.87
CA THR A 146 16.71 -0.65 13.68
C THR A 146 15.76 -1.77 14.10
N PRO A 147 16.26 -2.99 14.43
CA PRO A 147 15.39 -4.09 14.85
C PRO A 147 14.37 -3.66 15.92
N ASP A 148 13.09 -3.96 15.70
CA ASP A 148 12.04 -3.57 16.63
C ASP A 148 12.07 -4.47 17.87
N THR A 149 12.86 -4.08 18.87
CA THR A 149 13.07 -4.88 20.09
C THR A 149 11.82 -4.98 20.97
N ARG A 150 10.71 -4.34 20.60
CA ARG A 150 9.42 -4.55 21.26
C ARG A 150 8.79 -5.88 20.83
N ILE A 151 9.21 -6.44 19.68
CA ILE A 151 8.80 -7.77 19.23
C ILE A 151 9.64 -8.83 19.96
N PRO A 152 9.03 -9.81 20.65
CA PRO A 152 9.76 -10.88 21.31
C PRO A 152 10.60 -11.70 20.32
N ASN A 153 11.85 -11.99 20.70
CA ASN A 153 12.79 -12.77 19.87
C ASN A 153 13.03 -12.19 18.47
N VAL A 154 12.99 -10.86 18.30
CA VAL A 154 13.08 -10.18 17.00
C VAL A 154 14.25 -10.65 16.09
N ASN A 155 15.37 -11.10 16.66
CA ASN A 155 16.54 -11.59 15.90
C ASN A 155 16.53 -13.12 15.63
N ASN A 156 15.51 -13.84 16.09
CA ASN A 156 15.39 -15.30 15.99
C ASN A 156 13.93 -15.71 15.76
N LEU A 157 13.24 -14.95 14.91
CA LEU A 157 11.87 -15.25 14.49
C LEU A 157 11.88 -16.45 13.54
N PRO A 158 10.92 -17.39 13.69
CA PRO A 158 10.79 -18.53 12.78
C PRO A 158 10.49 -18.04 11.37
N PRO A 159 10.81 -18.81 10.31
CA PRO A 159 10.76 -18.38 8.91
C PRO A 159 9.32 -18.29 8.34
N GLY A 160 8.41 -17.61 9.03
CA GLY A 160 6.99 -17.49 8.66
C GLY A 160 6.29 -16.42 9.51
N PRO A 161 4.94 -16.39 9.52
CA PRO A 161 4.19 -15.38 10.24
C PRO A 161 4.50 -15.34 11.74
N PHE A 162 4.49 -14.14 12.33
CA PHE A 162 4.71 -13.94 13.77
C PHE A 162 3.73 -12.90 14.33
N GLN A 163 3.38 -13.02 15.62
CA GLN A 163 2.52 -12.05 16.27
C GLN A 163 3.24 -10.71 16.40
N LEU A 164 2.62 -9.64 15.88
CA LEU A 164 3.15 -8.27 15.92
C LEU A 164 3.17 -7.73 17.35
N THR A 165 2.02 -7.83 18.03
CA THR A 165 1.80 -7.19 19.33
C THR A 165 2.42 -7.97 20.48
N SER A 166 2.83 -7.22 21.50
CA SER A 166 3.45 -7.73 22.72
C SER A 166 3.14 -6.80 23.90
N GLU A 167 3.64 -7.13 25.09
CA GLU A 167 3.55 -6.23 26.25
C GLU A 167 4.19 -4.85 26.02
N SER A 168 5.23 -4.77 25.16
CA SER A 168 5.92 -3.52 24.83
C SER A 168 5.56 -2.97 23.44
N LEU A 169 4.75 -3.70 22.66
CA LEU A 169 4.17 -3.28 21.39
C LEU A 169 2.65 -3.46 21.42
N PRO A 170 1.91 -2.57 22.10
CA PRO A 170 0.45 -2.65 22.14
C PRO A 170 -0.17 -2.33 20.78
N TYR A 171 -1.44 -2.73 20.58
CA TYR A 171 -2.17 -2.53 19.32
C TYR A 171 -2.16 -1.09 18.78
N ASN A 172 -2.19 -0.08 19.67
CA ASN A 172 -2.17 1.34 19.30
C ASN A 172 -0.76 1.90 19.04
N ALA A 173 0.29 1.07 19.06
CA ALA A 173 1.64 1.52 18.78
C ALA A 173 1.93 1.62 17.27
N TYR A 174 2.77 2.58 16.90
CA TYR A 174 3.35 2.65 15.56
C TYR A 174 4.19 1.39 15.32
N ALA A 175 3.99 0.81 14.14
CA ALA A 175 4.72 -0.31 13.59
C ALA A 175 5.14 0.01 12.15
N ALA A 176 6.10 -0.73 11.61
CA ALA A 176 6.54 -0.55 10.24
C ALA A 176 5.43 -0.86 9.22
N SER A 177 5.60 -0.27 8.03
CA SER A 177 4.72 -0.44 6.88
C SER A 177 5.32 -1.48 5.94
N PRO A 178 4.64 -2.61 5.67
CA PRO A 178 5.13 -3.59 4.70
C PRO A 178 5.33 -3.00 3.30
N VAL A 179 6.18 -3.63 2.49
CA VAL A 179 6.35 -3.27 1.06
C VAL A 179 5.16 -3.72 0.23
N HIS A 180 4.63 -2.81 -0.60
CA HIS A 180 3.41 -3.03 -1.40
C HIS A 180 3.47 -2.31 -2.76
N ARG A 181 4.51 -2.55 -3.55
CA ARG A 181 4.70 -1.98 -4.91
C ARG A 181 4.53 -3.03 -6.00
N PHE A 182 4.16 -2.64 -7.22
CA PHE A 182 3.72 -3.55 -8.28
C PHE A 182 4.70 -4.70 -8.55
N TYR A 183 5.94 -4.40 -8.92
CA TYR A 183 6.93 -5.44 -9.25
C TYR A 183 7.43 -6.17 -8.00
N GLN A 184 7.52 -5.49 -6.87
CA GLN A 184 7.83 -6.08 -5.58
C GLN A 184 6.78 -7.14 -5.20
N MET A 185 5.49 -6.82 -5.27
CA MET A 185 4.39 -7.72 -4.93
C MET A 185 4.32 -8.93 -5.85
N TRP A 186 4.56 -8.74 -7.16
CA TRP A 186 4.67 -9.87 -8.08
C TRP A 186 5.80 -10.84 -7.70
N GLN A 187 6.94 -10.35 -7.20
CA GLN A 187 8.01 -11.19 -6.67
C GLN A 187 7.65 -11.82 -5.33
N GLN A 188 7.02 -11.08 -4.41
CA GLN A 188 6.61 -11.61 -3.10
C GLN A 188 5.70 -12.83 -3.25
N LEU A 189 4.84 -12.84 -4.27
CA LEU A 189 3.89 -13.91 -4.56
C LEU A 189 4.50 -15.12 -5.26
N ASP A 190 5.67 -14.98 -5.89
CA ASP A 190 6.43 -16.07 -6.48
C ASP A 190 5.61 -16.99 -7.40
N CYS A 191 4.88 -16.38 -8.34
CA CYS A 191 3.90 -17.10 -9.15
C CYS A 191 4.51 -17.78 -10.38
N ALA A 192 4.15 -19.05 -10.60
CA ALA A 192 4.50 -19.76 -11.83
C ALA A 192 3.47 -20.86 -12.16
N VAL A 193 3.17 -21.05 -13.46
CA VAL A 193 2.15 -22.02 -13.89
C VAL A 193 2.53 -23.47 -13.57
N ASN A 194 3.81 -23.77 -13.47
CA ASN A 194 4.29 -25.09 -13.04
C ASN A 194 4.03 -25.41 -11.57
N HIS A 195 3.72 -24.40 -10.73
CA HIS A 195 3.28 -24.58 -9.36
C HIS A 195 1.76 -24.75 -9.25
N ALA A 196 1.02 -24.54 -10.34
CA ALA A 196 -0.43 -24.53 -10.29
C ALA A 196 -1.00 -25.91 -9.94
N THR A 197 -1.99 -25.91 -9.06
CA THR A 197 -2.77 -27.09 -8.68
C THR A 197 -4.26 -26.75 -8.71
N ALA A 198 -5.14 -27.74 -8.53
CA ALA A 198 -6.57 -27.46 -8.43
C ALA A 198 -6.94 -26.52 -7.26
N ALA A 199 -6.17 -26.56 -6.17
CA ALA A 199 -6.37 -25.71 -5.00
C ALA A 199 -5.62 -24.35 -5.09
N ASN A 200 -4.60 -24.27 -5.95
CA ASN A 200 -3.83 -23.07 -6.22
C ASN A 200 -3.71 -22.86 -7.74
N PRO A 201 -4.76 -22.38 -8.42
CA PRO A 201 -4.79 -22.32 -9.89
C PRO A 201 -3.84 -21.26 -10.45
N THR A 202 -3.41 -20.29 -9.65
CA THR A 202 -2.43 -19.28 -10.05
C THR A 202 -1.00 -19.78 -9.91
N GLY A 203 -0.74 -20.78 -9.06
CA GLY A 203 0.61 -21.26 -8.76
C GLY A 203 1.46 -20.22 -8.02
N CYS A 204 0.83 -19.29 -7.30
CA CYS A 204 1.53 -18.34 -6.43
C CYS A 204 1.89 -19.02 -5.11
N LEU A 205 3.15 -18.95 -4.71
CA LEU A 205 3.64 -19.57 -3.47
C LEU A 205 3.59 -18.61 -2.27
N SER A 206 3.63 -17.29 -2.50
CA SER A 206 3.55 -16.28 -1.43
C SER A 206 4.64 -16.43 -0.37
N ASP A 207 5.88 -16.67 -0.81
CA ASP A 207 6.97 -17.14 0.05
C ASP A 207 8.29 -16.36 -0.10
N LEU A 208 8.22 -15.15 -0.69
CA LEU A 208 9.36 -14.25 -0.86
C LEU A 208 9.17 -12.87 -0.21
N PHE A 209 8.22 -12.72 0.73
CA PHE A 209 7.94 -11.41 1.35
C PHE A 209 9.18 -10.79 2.02
N PRO A 210 9.88 -11.48 2.95
CA PRO A 210 11.07 -10.95 3.58
C PRO A 210 12.21 -10.66 2.60
N TRP A 211 12.36 -11.49 1.56
CA TRP A 211 13.43 -11.32 0.59
C TRP A 211 13.28 -10.02 -0.19
N VAL A 212 12.07 -9.72 -0.65
CA VAL A 212 11.78 -8.45 -1.33
C VAL A 212 11.99 -7.27 -0.38
N GLU A 213 11.51 -7.37 0.87
CA GLU A 213 11.66 -6.32 1.88
C GLU A 213 13.12 -5.98 2.18
N VAL A 214 14.01 -6.98 2.28
CA VAL A 214 15.43 -6.74 2.60
C VAL A 214 16.32 -6.44 1.39
N THR A 215 15.89 -6.79 0.18
CA THR A 215 16.71 -6.58 -1.03
C THR A 215 16.40 -5.29 -1.77
N VAL A 216 15.13 -4.86 -1.82
CA VAL A 216 14.72 -3.63 -2.51
C VAL A 216 13.83 -2.73 -1.66
N GLY A 217 13.07 -3.29 -0.72
CA GLY A 217 12.21 -2.49 0.16
C GLY A 217 11.14 -1.72 -0.63
N ALA A 218 10.77 -0.54 -0.13
CA ALA A 218 9.90 0.41 -0.83
C ALA A 218 10.55 1.08 -2.06
N GLY A 219 11.81 0.76 -2.36
CA GLY A 219 12.56 1.22 -3.51
C GLY A 219 13.61 2.28 -3.19
N SER A 220 14.38 2.65 -4.22
CA SER A 220 15.58 3.48 -4.11
C SER A 220 15.50 4.81 -4.87
N ASN A 221 14.50 4.98 -5.75
CA ASN A 221 14.42 6.10 -6.68
C ASN A 221 15.68 6.18 -7.57
N GLY A 222 16.09 5.03 -8.09
CA GLY A 222 17.25 4.89 -8.99
C GLY A 222 18.62 5.10 -8.35
N LYS A 223 18.70 5.29 -7.03
CA LYS A 223 19.98 5.47 -6.33
C LYS A 223 20.80 4.18 -6.37
N PRO A 224 22.15 4.25 -6.39
CA PRO A 224 22.98 3.06 -6.29
C PRO A 224 22.82 2.37 -4.93
N GLN A 225 22.97 1.04 -4.91
CA GLN A 225 23.01 0.29 -3.66
C GLN A 225 24.14 0.81 -2.76
N ALA A 226 23.82 1.13 -1.51
CA ALA A 226 24.78 1.68 -0.56
C ALA A 226 25.89 0.66 -0.19
N ALA A 227 27.09 1.16 0.10
CA ALA A 227 28.15 0.31 0.63
C ALA A 227 27.76 -0.30 1.99
N GLY A 228 28.11 -1.57 2.21
CA GLY A 228 27.75 -2.29 3.44
C GLY A 228 26.27 -2.69 3.53
N PHE A 229 25.58 -2.77 2.38
CA PHE A 229 24.19 -3.19 2.31
C PHE A 229 23.96 -4.54 2.99
N ASN A 230 22.92 -4.61 3.82
CA ASN A 230 22.54 -5.79 4.58
C ASN A 230 21.02 -5.79 4.82
N ASN A 231 20.52 -6.77 5.57
CA ASN A 231 19.09 -6.97 5.78
C ASN A 231 18.35 -5.82 6.49
N GLN A 232 19.07 -4.84 7.05
CA GLN A 232 18.49 -3.66 7.69
C GLN A 232 18.49 -2.43 6.77
N SER A 233 19.22 -2.49 5.65
CA SER A 233 19.52 -1.32 4.82
C SER A 233 18.31 -0.70 4.14
N THR A 234 17.24 -1.48 3.91
CA THR A 234 15.99 -0.99 3.32
C THR A 234 15.06 -0.32 4.34
N GLY A 235 15.27 -0.56 5.64
CA GLY A 235 14.36 -0.06 6.68
C GLY A 235 13.21 -1.01 7.03
N GLU A 236 13.06 -2.15 6.34
CA GLU A 236 11.86 -3.00 6.44
C GLU A 236 12.06 -4.26 7.30
N GLY A 237 13.05 -5.10 6.96
CA GLY A 237 13.24 -6.40 7.59
C GLY A 237 12.25 -7.45 7.08
N SER A 238 11.46 -8.05 7.98
CA SER A 238 10.38 -8.99 7.65
C SER A 238 9.02 -8.49 8.16
N THR A 239 8.77 -7.19 8.02
CA THR A 239 7.57 -6.51 8.53
C THR A 239 6.28 -7.09 7.95
N ALA A 240 6.28 -7.54 6.68
CA ALA A 240 5.14 -8.18 6.04
C ALA A 240 4.65 -9.46 6.74
N MET A 241 5.50 -10.14 7.52
CA MET A 241 5.15 -11.40 8.17
C MET A 241 4.41 -11.23 9.51
N ALA A 242 4.26 -10.00 9.98
CA ALA A 242 3.61 -9.75 11.26
C ALA A 242 2.07 -9.89 11.15
N PHE A 243 1.39 -10.28 12.23
CA PHE A 243 -0.07 -10.25 12.33
C PHE A 243 -0.58 -9.80 13.70
N TYR A 244 -1.79 -9.24 13.74
CA TYR A 244 -2.55 -8.94 14.96
C TYR A 244 -3.27 -10.19 15.47
N ASN A 245 -3.36 -10.33 16.80
CA ASN A 245 -4.07 -11.42 17.43
C ASN A 245 -5.41 -10.94 18.01
N VAL A 246 -6.48 -11.03 17.22
CA VAL A 246 -7.83 -10.61 17.62
C VAL A 246 -8.41 -11.40 18.80
N GLN A 247 -7.89 -12.60 19.10
CA GLN A 247 -8.25 -13.34 20.31
C GLN A 247 -7.60 -12.79 21.58
N LYS A 248 -6.51 -12.03 21.43
CA LYS A 248 -5.81 -11.34 22.54
C LYS A 248 -6.20 -9.87 22.67
N GLY A 249 -7.23 -9.43 21.96
CA GLY A 249 -7.81 -8.10 22.06
C GLY A 249 -7.28 -7.09 21.05
N ASP A 250 -6.44 -7.50 20.10
CA ASP A 250 -6.03 -6.63 18.99
C ASP A 250 -7.20 -6.37 18.04
N ALA A 251 -7.17 -5.22 17.36
CA ALA A 251 -8.19 -4.82 16.38
C ALA A 251 -9.65 -5.03 16.87
N PRO A 252 -10.01 -4.58 18.10
CA PRO A 252 -11.26 -4.95 18.74
C PRO A 252 -12.50 -4.47 17.97
N TYR A 253 -12.40 -3.30 17.33
CA TYR A 253 -13.50 -2.78 16.51
C TYR A 253 -13.70 -3.58 15.22
N PHE A 254 -12.63 -3.99 14.53
CA PHE A 254 -12.74 -4.87 13.36
C PHE A 254 -13.31 -6.24 13.72
N LYS A 255 -12.92 -6.81 14.87
CA LYS A 255 -13.53 -8.03 15.38
C LYS A 255 -15.03 -7.83 15.67
N TYR A 256 -15.41 -6.73 16.32
CA TYR A 256 -16.81 -6.39 16.54
C TYR A 256 -17.60 -6.32 15.22
N LEU A 257 -17.04 -5.69 14.18
CA LEU A 257 -17.67 -5.63 12.87
C LEU A 257 -17.85 -7.02 12.24
N ALA A 258 -16.79 -7.84 12.26
CA ALA A 258 -16.86 -9.22 11.75
C ALA A 258 -17.88 -10.07 12.50
N ASP A 259 -17.97 -9.94 13.82
CA ASP A 259 -18.93 -10.69 14.63
C ASP A 259 -20.38 -10.26 14.40
N ASN A 260 -20.66 -8.98 14.11
CA ASN A 260 -22.03 -8.45 14.11
C ASN A 260 -22.59 -8.16 12.71
N TYR A 261 -21.74 -8.20 11.68
CA TYR A 261 -22.11 -7.89 10.31
C TYR A 261 -21.57 -8.96 9.36
N ALA A 262 -21.19 -8.57 8.14
CA ALA A 262 -20.65 -9.47 7.14
C ALA A 262 -19.15 -9.20 6.95
N MET A 263 -18.42 -10.28 6.72
CA MET A 263 -16.99 -10.26 6.38
C MET A 263 -16.79 -11.15 5.15
N SER A 264 -15.78 -10.82 4.34
CA SER A 264 -15.29 -11.68 3.27
C SER A 264 -13.80 -11.92 3.46
N ASP A 265 -13.42 -13.19 3.52
CA ASP A 265 -12.03 -13.68 3.51
C ASP A 265 -11.51 -13.92 2.08
N ASN A 266 -12.30 -13.55 1.05
CA ASN A 266 -11.98 -13.77 -0.35
C ASN A 266 -12.10 -12.48 -1.18
N PHE A 267 -11.83 -11.34 -0.55
CA PHE A 267 -11.59 -10.10 -1.25
C PHE A 267 -10.11 -10.00 -1.64
N HIS A 268 -9.85 -9.63 -2.88
CA HIS A 268 -8.49 -9.42 -3.40
C HIS A 268 -8.36 -7.98 -3.88
N GLN A 269 -7.21 -7.37 -3.62
CA GLN A 269 -6.88 -6.07 -4.19
C GLN A 269 -6.99 -6.14 -5.73
N SER A 270 -7.42 -5.05 -6.34
CA SER A 270 -7.72 -5.05 -7.78
C SER A 270 -6.45 -4.96 -8.64
N VAL A 271 -5.35 -4.48 -8.06
CA VAL A 271 -4.04 -4.39 -8.70
C VAL A 271 -2.99 -4.91 -7.71
N GLN A 272 -2.06 -5.76 -8.17
CA GLN A 272 -0.83 -6.00 -7.42
C GLN A 272 -0.04 -4.70 -7.42
N GLY A 273 0.01 -3.96 -6.31
CA GLY A 273 0.76 -2.71 -6.26
C GLY A 273 0.25 -1.74 -5.21
N GLY A 274 0.69 -0.49 -5.37
CA GLY A 274 0.53 0.54 -4.35
C GLY A 274 -0.90 1.01 -4.12
N THR A 275 -1.05 1.75 -3.03
CA THR A 275 -2.25 2.48 -2.60
C THR A 275 -2.88 3.30 -3.72
N GLY A 276 -2.09 4.10 -4.45
CA GLY A 276 -2.57 4.96 -5.53
C GLY A 276 -3.24 4.16 -6.65
N ALA A 277 -2.59 3.10 -7.14
CA ALA A 277 -3.14 2.25 -8.20
C ALA A 277 -4.43 1.54 -7.76
N ASN A 278 -4.50 1.05 -6.52
CA ASN A 278 -5.70 0.41 -5.99
C ASN A 278 -6.85 1.40 -5.74
N HIS A 279 -6.57 2.62 -5.26
CA HIS A 279 -7.58 3.67 -5.11
C HIS A 279 -8.16 4.10 -6.45
N VAL A 280 -7.30 4.24 -7.47
CA VAL A 280 -7.73 4.48 -8.85
C VAL A 280 -8.68 3.37 -9.27
N MET A 281 -8.27 2.11 -9.18
CA MET A 281 -9.08 0.98 -9.64
C MET A 281 -10.42 0.87 -8.90
N LEU A 282 -10.46 1.19 -7.60
CA LEU A 282 -11.72 1.24 -6.85
C LEU A 282 -12.63 2.38 -7.33
N GLY A 283 -12.06 3.53 -7.66
CA GLY A 283 -12.79 4.70 -8.13
C GLY A 283 -13.25 4.62 -9.58
N THR A 284 -12.49 3.97 -10.46
CA THR A 284 -12.71 3.97 -11.92
C THR A 284 -13.14 2.62 -12.47
N GLY A 285 -12.80 1.51 -11.80
CA GLY A 285 -12.87 0.17 -12.37
C GLY A 285 -11.92 -0.07 -13.55
N ASP A 286 -10.93 0.81 -13.77
CA ASP A 286 -9.94 0.70 -14.84
C ASP A 286 -8.58 1.36 -14.45
N ALA A 287 -7.49 0.94 -15.08
CA ALA A 287 -6.20 1.57 -14.86
C ALA A 287 -6.12 2.94 -15.54
N ILE A 288 -5.49 3.91 -14.88
CA ILE A 288 -5.14 5.18 -15.51
C ILE A 288 -3.77 5.09 -16.18
N TYR A 289 -3.55 5.97 -17.16
CA TYR A 289 -2.32 6.06 -17.92
C TYR A 289 -1.77 7.48 -17.91
N PHE A 290 -0.46 7.62 -18.10
CA PHE A 290 0.18 8.91 -18.24
C PHE A 290 -0.36 9.62 -19.48
N SER A 291 -0.83 10.86 -19.30
CA SER A 291 -1.46 11.65 -20.34
C SER A 291 -0.79 13.01 -20.52
N ASP A 292 -1.01 13.64 -21.67
CA ASP A 292 -0.60 15.03 -21.94
C ASP A 292 -1.39 16.09 -21.14
N GLY A 293 -2.16 15.68 -20.12
CA GLY A 293 -3.09 16.51 -19.37
C GLY A 293 -4.40 16.83 -20.12
N LYS A 294 -4.56 16.34 -21.35
CA LYS A 294 -5.79 16.47 -22.18
C LYS A 294 -6.40 15.11 -22.52
N GLY A 295 -5.93 14.05 -21.85
CA GLY A 295 -6.43 12.69 -22.01
C GLY A 295 -5.80 11.90 -23.16
N HIS A 296 -4.86 12.48 -23.92
CA HIS A 296 -4.11 11.72 -24.91
C HIS A 296 -2.95 10.98 -24.23
N PRO A 297 -2.71 9.69 -24.56
CA PRO A 297 -1.58 8.95 -24.00
C PRO A 297 -0.26 9.63 -24.36
N ALA A 298 0.65 9.70 -23.40
CA ALA A 298 1.99 10.26 -23.58
C ALA A 298 3.03 9.39 -22.86
N THR A 299 4.29 9.54 -23.27
CA THR A 299 5.41 8.94 -22.54
C THR A 299 5.66 9.78 -21.28
N PRO A 300 5.74 9.16 -20.09
CA PRO A 300 6.11 9.87 -18.86
C PRO A 300 7.58 10.33 -18.93
N PRO A 301 7.98 11.37 -18.18
CA PRO A 301 9.36 11.84 -18.13
C PRO A 301 10.36 10.70 -17.93
N HIS A 302 11.34 10.58 -18.83
CA HIS A 302 12.32 9.48 -18.82
C HIS A 302 13.74 10.01 -19.03
N ASN A 303 14.49 10.19 -17.92
CA ASN A 303 15.79 10.86 -17.91
C ASN A 303 15.70 12.32 -18.40
N GLU A 304 14.65 13.01 -17.95
CA GLU A 304 14.32 14.37 -18.40
C GLU A 304 14.38 15.37 -17.25
N LEU A 305 14.84 16.59 -17.54
CA LEU A 305 14.78 17.70 -16.60
C LEU A 305 13.34 18.19 -16.48
N VAL A 306 12.77 18.13 -15.27
CA VAL A 306 11.45 18.68 -14.94
C VAL A 306 11.57 19.92 -14.05
N ALA A 307 10.47 20.68 -13.95
CA ALA A 307 10.36 21.89 -13.13
C ALA A 307 11.51 22.90 -13.32
N ALA A 308 12.00 23.03 -14.56
CA ALA A 308 13.12 23.90 -14.89
C ALA A 308 12.88 25.35 -14.42
N GLY A 309 13.83 25.91 -13.67
CA GLY A 309 13.76 27.27 -13.13
C GLY A 309 13.13 27.39 -11.73
N SER A 310 12.66 26.30 -11.14
CA SER A 310 12.25 26.25 -9.72
C SER A 310 13.31 25.59 -8.84
N LYS A 311 13.12 25.56 -7.52
CA LYS A 311 14.01 24.81 -6.61
C LYS A 311 13.86 23.31 -6.76
N ASN A 312 12.73 22.87 -7.33
CA ASN A 312 12.44 21.46 -7.57
C ASN A 312 13.08 20.93 -8.86
N ALA A 313 13.73 21.79 -9.65
CA ALA A 313 14.36 21.42 -10.91
C ALA A 313 15.34 20.24 -10.74
N GLY A 314 15.12 19.17 -11.49
CA GLY A 314 15.93 17.96 -11.40
C GLY A 314 15.62 16.95 -12.52
N VAL A 315 16.52 16.00 -12.71
CA VAL A 315 16.37 14.96 -13.75
C VAL A 315 15.66 13.76 -13.14
N VAL A 316 14.49 13.45 -13.68
CA VAL A 316 13.62 12.36 -13.22
C VAL A 316 13.54 11.24 -14.25
N ASP A 317 13.17 10.05 -13.78
CA ASP A 317 12.84 8.91 -14.61
C ASP A 317 11.63 8.20 -14.00
N GLU A 318 10.46 8.40 -14.62
CA GLU A 318 9.18 7.89 -14.13
C GLU A 318 8.82 6.52 -14.75
N ILE A 319 9.64 6.00 -15.68
CA ILE A 319 9.48 4.65 -16.23
C ILE A 319 10.13 3.65 -15.29
N GLU A 320 9.34 2.70 -14.79
CA GLU A 320 9.84 1.73 -13.82
C GLU A 320 10.77 0.69 -14.47
N ASN A 321 11.87 0.39 -13.78
CA ASN A 321 12.89 -0.57 -14.22
C ASN A 321 13.27 -1.52 -13.07
N PRO A 322 12.52 -2.63 -12.91
CA PRO A 322 12.75 -3.58 -11.82
C PRO A 322 13.91 -4.54 -12.09
N ASN A 323 14.71 -4.34 -13.15
CA ASN A 323 15.92 -5.13 -13.30
C ASN A 323 16.93 -4.72 -12.23
N ALA A 324 17.58 -5.69 -11.60
CA ALA A 324 18.61 -5.40 -10.61
C ALA A 324 19.78 -4.61 -11.22
N GLN A 325 20.31 -3.67 -10.46
CA GLN A 325 21.52 -2.93 -10.82
C GLN A 325 22.71 -3.88 -10.95
N PRO A 326 23.70 -3.59 -11.82
CA PRO A 326 24.88 -4.43 -11.99
C PRO A 326 25.59 -4.72 -10.65
N GLY A 327 25.88 -6.00 -10.39
CA GLY A 327 26.58 -6.43 -9.18
C GLY A 327 25.70 -6.56 -7.92
N THR A 328 24.39 -6.29 -8.03
CA THR A 328 23.45 -6.41 -6.91
C THR A 328 22.57 -7.66 -7.02
N ASN A 329 21.88 -8.01 -5.93
CA ASN A 329 20.80 -8.99 -5.91
C ASN A 329 19.48 -8.26 -5.67
N ASN A 330 18.63 -8.23 -6.70
CA ASN A 330 17.27 -7.69 -6.67
C ASN A 330 17.15 -6.19 -6.32
N PHE A 331 18.24 -5.42 -6.34
CA PHE A 331 18.20 -3.99 -6.06
C PHE A 331 17.92 -3.19 -7.35
N TYR A 332 16.72 -2.63 -7.50
CA TYR A 332 16.20 -2.18 -8.80
C TYR A 332 16.94 -0.97 -9.40
N THR A 333 16.90 -0.86 -10.72
CA THR A 333 17.59 0.20 -11.48
C THR A 333 16.84 1.52 -11.45
N GLU A 334 15.52 1.51 -11.52
CA GLU A 334 14.66 2.69 -11.35
C GLU A 334 13.31 2.26 -10.78
N ASP A 335 12.87 2.93 -9.73
CA ASP A 335 11.69 2.58 -8.92
C ASP A 335 11.34 3.73 -7.97
N GLY A 336 10.58 3.48 -6.92
CA GLY A 336 10.21 4.48 -5.92
C GLY A 336 9.11 5.44 -6.35
N TYR A 337 8.82 6.44 -5.51
CA TYR A 337 7.75 7.43 -5.71
C TYR A 337 8.30 8.80 -6.14
N GLY A 338 9.58 8.82 -6.49
CA GLY A 338 10.37 10.02 -6.67
C GLY A 338 11.01 10.49 -5.37
N GLY A 339 12.13 11.20 -5.50
CA GLY A 339 12.81 11.85 -4.40
C GLY A 339 13.12 13.31 -4.72
N GLY A 340 13.48 14.09 -3.69
CA GLY A 340 13.63 15.53 -3.81
C GLY A 340 12.29 16.25 -3.72
N SER A 341 12.08 17.26 -4.58
CA SER A 341 10.95 18.20 -4.47
C SER A 341 10.92 18.94 -3.13
N TYR A 342 9.83 19.64 -2.80
CA TYR A 342 9.67 20.36 -1.53
C TYR A 342 10.83 21.36 -1.25
N GLY A 343 11.30 22.03 -2.30
CA GLY A 343 12.41 22.98 -2.27
C GLY A 343 13.77 22.35 -2.57
N SER A 344 13.82 21.13 -3.11
CA SER A 344 15.06 20.42 -3.44
C SER A 344 15.01 19.75 -4.83
N PRO A 345 16.15 19.55 -5.52
CA PRO A 345 16.18 18.95 -6.84
C PRO A 345 15.53 17.56 -6.89
N SER A 346 14.59 17.36 -7.81
CA SER A 346 13.85 16.11 -7.98
C SER A 346 14.67 15.03 -8.70
N PHE A 347 14.46 13.75 -8.38
CA PHE A 347 15.13 12.61 -9.02
C PHE A 347 14.32 11.31 -8.92
N GLY A 348 14.64 10.35 -9.80
CA GLY A 348 13.99 9.03 -9.87
C GLY A 348 12.51 9.15 -10.24
N GLY A 349 11.70 8.20 -9.78
CA GLY A 349 10.25 8.24 -9.94
C GLY A 349 9.62 7.00 -10.53
N GLY A 350 10.36 5.94 -10.85
CA GLY A 350 9.85 4.79 -11.59
C GLY A 350 8.50 4.26 -11.08
N THR A 351 7.42 4.56 -11.80
CA THR A 351 6.04 4.18 -11.41
C THR A 351 5.14 3.85 -12.59
N TYR A 352 5.60 4.04 -13.82
CA TYR A 352 4.83 3.74 -15.02
C TYR A 352 5.44 2.61 -15.83
N SER A 353 4.61 1.85 -16.53
CA SER A 353 5.07 0.90 -17.54
C SER A 353 4.13 0.81 -18.72
N ASN A 354 4.72 0.66 -19.91
CA ASN A 354 3.96 0.35 -21.12
C ASN A 354 3.74 -1.16 -21.22
N CYS A 355 2.60 -1.65 -20.74
CA CYS A 355 2.34 -3.09 -20.65
C CYS A 355 2.12 -3.78 -22.01
N ALA A 356 1.94 -3.01 -23.10
CA ALA A 356 1.88 -3.55 -24.46
C ALA A 356 3.29 -3.84 -25.02
N ASP A 357 4.31 -3.13 -24.52
CA ASP A 357 5.69 -3.27 -24.96
C ASP A 357 6.47 -4.24 -24.06
N THR A 358 6.62 -5.49 -24.51
CA THR A 358 7.36 -6.52 -23.78
C THR A 358 8.87 -6.29 -23.74
N SER A 359 9.41 -5.28 -24.43
CA SER A 359 10.82 -4.90 -24.29
C SER A 359 11.07 -4.04 -23.06
N GLN A 360 10.03 -3.44 -22.47
CA GLN A 360 10.11 -2.71 -21.22
C GLN A 360 10.59 -3.65 -20.09
N PRO A 361 11.45 -3.15 -19.18
CA PRO A 361 11.83 -3.86 -17.97
C PRO A 361 10.63 -4.47 -17.23
N GLY A 362 10.77 -5.74 -16.81
CA GLY A 362 9.75 -6.47 -16.06
C GLY A 362 8.46 -6.87 -16.81
N VAL A 363 8.04 -6.13 -17.84
CA VAL A 363 6.76 -6.35 -18.54
C VAL A 363 6.65 -7.76 -19.13
N ALA A 364 7.70 -8.26 -19.79
CA ALA A 364 7.69 -9.62 -20.35
C ALA A 364 7.44 -10.69 -19.27
N SER A 365 8.02 -10.52 -18.08
CA SER A 365 7.93 -11.48 -16.97
C SER A 365 6.47 -11.68 -16.54
N VAL A 366 5.76 -10.58 -16.27
CA VAL A 366 4.35 -10.59 -15.89
C VAL A 366 3.45 -11.02 -17.06
N ARG A 367 3.69 -10.48 -18.26
CA ARG A 367 2.85 -10.77 -19.45
C ARG A 367 2.92 -12.23 -19.87
N ASN A 368 4.08 -12.88 -19.77
CA ASN A 368 4.25 -14.28 -20.13
C ASN A 368 3.52 -15.19 -19.14
N TYR A 369 3.66 -14.94 -17.84
CA TYR A 369 2.92 -15.69 -16.82
C TYR A 369 1.40 -15.56 -16.98
N LEU A 370 0.89 -14.34 -17.16
CA LEU A 370 -0.54 -14.13 -17.40
C LEU A 370 -1.02 -14.81 -18.69
N TRP A 371 -0.20 -14.80 -19.74
CA TRP A 371 -0.50 -15.50 -20.99
C TRP A 371 -0.57 -17.02 -20.79
N GLU A 372 0.37 -17.61 -20.05
CA GLU A 372 0.38 -19.04 -19.73
C GLU A 372 -0.83 -19.46 -18.88
N LEU A 373 -1.32 -18.57 -18.00
CA LEU A 373 -2.59 -18.76 -17.29
C LEU A 373 -3.84 -18.58 -18.16
N GLY A 374 -3.71 -18.13 -19.41
CA GLY A 374 -4.83 -17.82 -20.29
C GLY A 374 -5.50 -16.47 -20.01
N VAL A 375 -4.86 -15.58 -19.26
CA VAL A 375 -5.34 -14.23 -18.97
C VAL A 375 -4.94 -13.28 -20.10
N LYS A 376 -5.94 -12.68 -20.76
CA LYS A 376 -5.71 -11.64 -21.79
C LYS A 376 -5.24 -10.36 -21.12
N SER A 377 -4.11 -9.78 -21.57
CA SER A 377 -3.58 -8.56 -20.96
C SER A 377 -4.44 -7.32 -21.13
N ARG A 378 -5.21 -7.22 -22.22
CA ARG A 378 -5.99 -6.04 -22.59
C ARG A 378 -5.19 -4.72 -22.65
N CYS A 379 -3.86 -4.80 -22.69
CA CYS A 379 -2.98 -3.64 -22.83
C CYS A 379 -3.29 -2.90 -24.14
N LYS A 380 -3.52 -1.59 -24.05
CA LYS A 380 -3.66 -0.74 -25.24
C LYS A 380 -2.31 -0.48 -25.89
N TRP A 381 -2.28 -0.57 -27.21
CA TRP A 381 -1.15 -0.14 -28.04
C TRP A 381 -1.18 1.38 -28.24
N GLY A 382 -0.06 1.95 -28.67
CA GLY A 382 0.03 3.39 -28.98
C GLY A 382 0.56 4.26 -27.84
N GLY A 383 1.50 3.74 -27.04
CA GLY A 383 2.21 4.52 -26.02
C GLY A 383 1.45 4.72 -24.71
N TYR A 384 0.61 3.76 -24.31
CA TYR A 384 -0.08 3.80 -23.02
C TYR A 384 0.84 3.30 -21.90
N TYR A 385 1.27 4.22 -21.04
CA TYR A 385 2.03 3.95 -19.84
C TYR A 385 1.10 3.96 -18.64
N TYR A 386 0.86 2.81 -18.02
CA TYR A 386 -0.09 2.68 -16.91
C TYR A 386 0.59 2.96 -15.58
N LEU A 387 -0.11 3.66 -14.69
CA LEU A 387 0.36 3.88 -13.32
C LEU A 387 0.37 2.56 -12.56
N LEU A 388 1.52 2.20 -12.00
CA LEU A 388 1.72 0.98 -11.23
C LEU A 388 1.72 1.23 -9.72
N ASN A 389 2.18 2.40 -9.28
CA ASN A 389 2.30 2.72 -7.86
C ASN A 389 1.77 4.13 -7.51
N ASN A 390 2.29 4.73 -6.45
CA ASN A 390 1.71 5.92 -5.83
C ASN A 390 2.37 7.19 -6.38
N TYR A 391 1.56 8.12 -6.88
CA TYR A 391 1.91 9.52 -7.14
C TYR A 391 0.79 10.42 -6.60
N ASN A 392 1.06 11.72 -6.46
CA ASN A 392 0.06 12.66 -5.99
C ASN A 392 -1.13 12.80 -6.96
N PRO A 393 -2.35 13.06 -6.47
CA PRO A 393 -3.51 13.32 -7.33
C PRO A 393 -3.29 14.52 -8.27
N GLY A 394 -3.85 14.45 -9.49
CA GLY A 394 -3.69 15.52 -10.49
C GLY A 394 -4.38 16.84 -10.17
N TYR A 395 -5.20 16.89 -9.13
CA TYR A 395 -5.89 18.09 -8.64
C TYR A 395 -5.77 18.19 -7.13
N PHE A 396 -5.63 19.42 -6.63
CA PHE A 396 -5.77 19.72 -5.21
C PHE A 396 -7.24 19.69 -4.78
N GLY A 397 -7.49 19.66 -3.47
CA GLY A 397 -8.85 19.64 -2.89
C GLY A 397 -9.76 20.80 -3.30
N ASP A 398 -9.18 21.93 -3.72
CA ASP A 398 -9.89 23.11 -4.24
C ASP A 398 -10.17 23.05 -5.75
N GLY A 399 -9.76 21.97 -6.42
CA GLY A 399 -9.91 21.75 -7.86
C GLY A 399 -8.84 22.40 -8.73
N SER A 400 -7.84 23.07 -8.16
CA SER A 400 -6.71 23.59 -8.93
C SER A 400 -5.79 22.45 -9.42
N ASN A 401 -5.17 22.64 -10.59
CA ASN A 401 -4.38 21.60 -11.26
C ASN A 401 -3.01 21.44 -10.60
N ALA A 402 -2.81 20.30 -9.94
CA ALA A 402 -1.57 19.98 -9.23
C ALA A 402 -0.43 19.57 -10.16
N PHE A 403 -0.72 19.00 -11.33
CA PHE A 403 0.29 18.58 -12.29
C PHE A 403 1.05 19.75 -12.93
N THR A 404 0.37 20.89 -13.09
CA THR A 404 0.98 22.12 -13.65
C THR A 404 1.41 23.12 -12.57
N ASP A 405 1.27 22.76 -11.30
CA ASP A 405 1.68 23.62 -10.20
C ASP A 405 3.20 23.70 -10.09
N ASN A 406 3.72 24.90 -9.86
CA ASN A 406 5.15 25.17 -9.78
C ASN A 406 5.56 25.65 -8.37
N ASN A 407 4.75 25.40 -7.35
CA ASN A 407 5.10 25.73 -6.00
C ASN A 407 6.29 24.86 -5.54
N ASP A 408 7.33 25.50 -5.04
CA ASP A 408 8.50 24.79 -4.51
C ASP A 408 8.11 23.81 -3.38
N ASN A 409 7.00 24.04 -2.66
CA ASN A 409 6.51 23.17 -1.59
C ASN A 409 5.70 21.97 -2.06
N ASN A 410 5.58 21.73 -3.37
CA ASN A 410 4.86 20.59 -3.93
C ASN A 410 5.81 19.64 -4.65
N THR A 411 5.33 18.41 -4.88
CA THR A 411 6.07 17.39 -5.64
C THR A 411 5.80 17.49 -7.13
N VAL A 412 6.84 17.25 -7.93
CA VAL A 412 6.70 17.09 -9.39
C VAL A 412 6.06 15.75 -9.77
N PHE A 413 6.10 14.77 -8.86
CA PHE A 413 5.58 13.41 -9.03
C PHE A 413 4.06 13.37 -8.81
N THR A 414 3.35 13.92 -9.78
CA THR A 414 1.90 14.11 -9.77
C THR A 414 1.29 13.48 -11.01
N ILE A 415 0.17 12.77 -10.83
CA ILE A 415 -0.55 12.14 -11.93
C ILE A 415 -1.14 13.25 -12.82
N PRO A 416 -0.88 13.26 -14.15
CA PRO A 416 -1.55 14.21 -15.03
C PRO A 416 -3.07 14.06 -14.98
N PRO A 417 -3.86 15.13 -15.22
CA PRO A 417 -5.30 15.02 -15.36
C PRO A 417 -5.74 13.85 -16.26
N SER A 418 -6.68 13.04 -15.76
CA SER A 418 -7.18 11.85 -16.43
C SER A 418 -8.61 12.07 -16.93
N SER A 419 -8.93 11.47 -18.06
CA SER A 419 -10.29 11.43 -18.63
C SER A 419 -11.01 10.09 -18.37
N VAL A 420 -10.40 9.21 -17.58
CA VAL A 420 -11.00 7.91 -17.22
C VAL A 420 -12.20 8.17 -16.32
N ARG A 421 -13.37 7.68 -16.77
CA ARG A 421 -14.64 7.80 -16.03
C ARG A 421 -14.50 7.17 -14.64
N ASN A 422 -15.02 7.85 -13.63
CA ASN A 422 -15.01 7.38 -12.25
C ASN A 422 -16.43 7.24 -11.67
N ILE A 423 -16.52 6.72 -10.45
CA ILE A 423 -17.78 6.51 -9.72
C ILE A 423 -18.49 7.84 -9.43
N GLY A 424 -17.75 8.93 -9.20
CA GLY A 424 -18.31 10.27 -9.05
C GLY A 424 -19.09 10.70 -10.29
N ASP A 425 -18.52 10.53 -11.48
CA ASP A 425 -19.22 10.81 -12.75
C ASP A 425 -20.54 10.01 -12.84
N ALA A 426 -20.47 8.71 -12.52
CA ALA A 426 -21.62 7.82 -12.56
C ALA A 426 -22.74 8.21 -11.57
N LEU A 427 -22.36 8.69 -10.38
CA LEU A 427 -23.30 9.16 -9.36
C LEU A 427 -23.94 10.50 -9.78
N LEU A 428 -23.16 11.44 -10.31
CA LEU A 428 -23.65 12.73 -10.80
C LEU A 428 -24.63 12.58 -11.96
N GLU A 429 -24.34 11.69 -12.92
CA GLU A 429 -25.26 11.34 -14.03
C GLU A 429 -26.64 10.85 -13.54
N LYS A 430 -26.72 10.37 -12.28
CA LYS A 430 -27.95 9.88 -11.63
C LYS A 430 -28.48 10.84 -10.55
N ASN A 431 -27.91 12.03 -10.42
CA ASN A 431 -28.22 13.00 -9.37
C ASN A 431 -28.07 12.41 -7.95
N VAL A 432 -27.10 11.51 -7.75
CA VAL A 432 -26.75 10.98 -6.43
C VAL A 432 -25.61 11.82 -5.88
N SER A 433 -25.85 12.47 -4.74
CA SER A 433 -24.82 13.24 -4.04
C SER A 433 -23.75 12.32 -3.46
N PHE A 434 -22.50 12.76 -3.50
CA PHE A 434 -21.40 12.08 -2.85
C PHE A 434 -20.40 13.10 -2.31
N ALA A 435 -19.57 12.67 -1.37
CA ALA A 435 -18.43 13.40 -0.87
C ALA A 435 -17.24 12.43 -0.76
N TYR A 436 -16.04 12.97 -0.94
CA TYR A 436 -14.78 12.25 -0.74
C TYR A 436 -13.97 13.04 0.28
N TYR A 437 -13.59 12.36 1.37
CA TYR A 437 -12.88 12.94 2.50
C TYR A 437 -11.44 12.40 2.50
N GLY A 438 -10.57 13.01 1.71
CA GLY A 438 -9.17 12.61 1.59
C GLY A 438 -8.38 13.57 0.71
N GLY A 439 -7.08 13.76 0.98
CA GLY A 439 -6.22 14.63 0.19
C GLY A 439 -6.71 16.09 0.11
N ASP A 440 -7.24 16.61 1.21
CA ASP A 440 -7.81 17.96 1.35
C ASP A 440 -9.11 18.24 0.61
N PHE A 441 -9.71 17.21 0.00
CA PHE A 441 -11.07 17.31 -0.55
C PHE A 441 -12.11 17.27 0.58
N ASN A 442 -13.12 18.14 0.46
CA ASN A 442 -14.27 18.23 1.36
C ASN A 442 -13.90 18.24 2.86
N ARG A 443 -12.87 19.04 3.20
CA ARG A 443 -12.50 19.35 4.60
C ARG A 443 -13.63 20.02 5.37
#